data_AF-A0A8T0C7Y5-F1
#
_entry.id   AF-A0A8T0C7Y5-F1
#
_cell.length_a   1.000
_cell.length_b   1.000
_cell.length_c   1.000
_cell.angle_alpha   90.00
_cell.angle_beta   90.00
_cell.angle_gamma   90.00
#
_symmetry.space_group_name_H-M   'P 1'
#
loop_
_entity.id
_entity.type
_entity.pdbx_description
1 polymer ?
#
loop_
_entity_poly.entity_id
_entity_poly.type
_entity_poly.pdbx_seq_one_letter_code
_entity_poly.pdbx_strand_id
1 'polypeptide(L)'
;MKYYKEMLFSKLVQSGWEIIHESVNTEWWLESSWKIRSIKQNYGLECFILFLVDPQYEGNDKSSAVWAIEAFKNLPSARPLNTGVAAMNMIKGQFDVKLSVFVNELNEYRASVCS
;
A
#
# COMPACT_ATOMS: atom_id res chain seq x y z
N MET A 1 3.98 -15.26 2.79
CA MET A 1 3.64 -13.84 2.99
C MET A 1 2.38 -13.80 3.88
N LYS A 2 1.99 -12.70 4.54
CA LYS A 2 0.70 -12.69 5.27
C LYS A 2 -0.46 -12.73 4.27
N TYR A 3 -1.59 -13.35 4.64
CA TYR A 3 -2.75 -13.53 3.74
C TYR A 3 -3.23 -12.22 3.10
N TYR A 4 -3.34 -11.14 3.87
CA TYR A 4 -3.79 -9.84 3.34
C TYR A 4 -2.84 -9.25 2.27
N LYS A 5 -1.54 -9.49 2.38
CA LYS A 5 -0.55 -9.09 1.37
C LYS A 5 -0.75 -9.92 0.09
N GLU A 6 -1.06 -11.21 0.21
CA GLU A 6 -1.30 -12.09 -0.95
C GLU A 6 -2.54 -11.66 -1.72
N MET A 7 -3.60 -11.29 -0.99
CA MET A 7 -4.82 -10.73 -1.59
C MET A 7 -4.56 -9.39 -2.28
N LEU A 8 -3.82 -8.49 -1.64
CA LEU A 8 -3.44 -7.20 -2.23
C LEU A 8 -2.59 -7.40 -3.49
N PHE A 9 -1.57 -8.26 -3.44
CA PHE A 9 -0.74 -8.61 -4.59
C PHE A 9 -1.58 -9.13 -5.75
N SER A 10 -2.46 -10.10 -5.50
CA SER A 10 -3.33 -10.67 -6.54
C SER A 10 -4.21 -9.58 -7.19
N LYS A 11 -4.80 -8.69 -6.38
CA LYS A 11 -5.65 -7.61 -6.87
C LYS A 11 -4.87 -6.55 -7.68
N LEU A 12 -3.64 -6.23 -7.25
CA LEU A 12 -2.73 -5.33 -7.97
C LEU A 12 -2.36 -5.89 -9.35
N VAL A 13 -1.94 -7.15 -9.41
CA VAL A 13 -1.59 -7.83 -10.67
C VAL A 13 -2.76 -7.85 -11.65
N GLN A 14 -3.95 -8.23 -11.17
CA GLN A 14 -5.18 -8.20 -11.97
C GLN A 14 -5.46 -6.79 -12.53
N SER A 15 -5.18 -5.75 -11.74
CA SER A 15 -5.40 -4.34 -12.09
C SER A 15 -4.28 -3.70 -12.91
N GLY A 16 -3.23 -4.44 -13.25
CA GLY A 16 -2.12 -3.96 -14.09
C GLY A 16 -1.04 -3.21 -13.34
N TRP A 17 -0.80 -3.59 -12.09
CA TRP A 17 0.35 -3.16 -11.30
C TRP A 17 1.26 -4.35 -11.06
N GLU A 18 2.57 -4.13 -11.06
CA GLU A 18 3.56 -5.11 -10.64
C GLU A 18 4.36 -4.58 -9.45
N ILE A 19 4.84 -5.47 -8.59
CA ILE A 19 5.79 -5.12 -7.53
C ILE A 19 7.19 -5.17 -8.14
N ILE A 20 7.91 -4.05 -8.06
CA ILE A 20 9.30 -3.96 -8.55
C ILE A 20 10.33 -3.98 -7.43
N HIS A 21 9.93 -3.66 -6.20
CA HIS A 21 10.81 -3.73 -5.04
C HIS A 21 10.00 -3.92 -3.74
N GLU A 22 10.50 -4.75 -2.84
CA GLU A 22 9.99 -4.90 -1.48
C GLU A 22 11.08 -4.49 -0.50
N SER A 23 10.72 -3.66 0.48
CA SER A 23 11.64 -3.19 1.51
C SER A 23 11.06 -3.47 2.88
N VAL A 24 11.82 -4.20 3.69
CA VAL A 24 11.58 -4.33 5.14
C VAL A 24 12.13 -3.07 5.81
N ASN A 25 11.35 -2.46 6.70
CA ASN A 25 11.73 -1.19 7.30
C ASN A 25 12.06 -1.31 8.80
N THR A 26 13.11 -0.60 9.23
CA THR A 26 13.51 -0.50 10.64
C THR A 26 12.60 0.43 11.43
N GLU A 27 11.96 1.40 10.78
CA GLU A 27 11.08 2.40 11.38
C GLU A 27 9.94 1.76 12.19
N TRP A 28 9.69 2.27 13.39
CA TRP A 28 8.70 1.70 14.32
C TRP A 28 7.27 1.71 13.75
N TRP A 29 6.95 2.69 12.90
CA TRP A 29 5.62 2.92 12.35
C TRP A 29 5.35 2.20 11.01
N LEU A 30 6.37 1.53 10.45
CA LEU A 30 6.32 0.90 9.14
C LEU A 30 6.79 -0.54 9.25
N GLU A 31 5.92 -1.49 8.86
CA GLU A 31 6.29 -2.90 8.83
C GLU A 31 7.11 -3.20 7.58
N SER A 32 6.59 -2.85 6.41
CA SER A 32 7.30 -2.94 5.15
C SER A 32 6.75 -1.91 4.16
N SER A 33 7.40 -1.80 3.00
CA SER A 33 6.87 -1.06 1.87
C SER A 33 7.09 -1.82 0.56
N TRP A 34 6.19 -1.60 -0.39
CA TRP A 34 6.31 -2.08 -1.75
C TRP A 34 6.41 -0.91 -2.70
N LYS A 35 7.40 -0.94 -3.58
CA LYS A 35 7.41 -0.09 -4.77
C LYS A 35 6.69 -0.85 -5.88
N ILE A 36 5.64 -0.24 -6.41
CA ILE A 36 4.86 -0.81 -7.51
C ILE A 36 4.98 0.05 -8.75
N ARG A 37 4.81 -0.59 -9.91
CA ARG A 37 4.87 0.04 -11.22
C ARG A 37 3.65 -0.33 -12.05
N SER A 38 3.11 0.64 -12.76
CA SER A 38 2.05 0.41 -13.73
C SER A 38 2.59 -0.30 -14.97
N ILE A 39 1.96 -1.41 -15.34
CA ILE A 39 2.23 -2.15 -16.58
C ILE A 39 1.10 -1.98 -17.61
N LYS A 40 0.07 -1.17 -17.31
CA LYS A 40 -1.05 -0.86 -18.20
C LYS A 40 -1.47 0.59 -17.99
N GLN A 41 -1.69 1.38 -19.05
CA GLN A 41 -2.01 2.83 -18.96
C GLN A 41 -0.97 3.63 -18.15
N ASN A 42 -0.48 4.74 -18.68
CA ASN A 42 0.64 5.48 -18.07
C ASN A 42 1.79 4.54 -17.65
N TYR A 43 2.24 3.73 -18.63
CA TYR A 43 3.21 2.66 -18.41
C TYR A 43 4.47 3.21 -17.75
N GLY A 44 4.94 2.55 -16.69
CA GLY A 44 6.10 2.99 -15.93
C GLY A 44 5.81 3.97 -14.79
N LEU A 45 4.55 4.40 -14.58
CA LEU A 45 4.17 5.16 -13.39
C LEU A 45 4.47 4.33 -12.14
N GLU A 46 5.20 4.92 -11.19
CA GLU A 46 5.58 4.28 -9.93
C GLU A 46 4.86 4.91 -8.73
N CYS A 47 4.59 4.09 -7.73
CA CYS A 47 4.16 4.54 -6.40
C CYS A 47 4.60 3.55 -5.32
N PHE A 48 4.47 3.95 -4.07
CA PHE A 48 4.84 3.19 -2.90
C PHE A 48 3.61 2.81 -2.11
N ILE A 49 3.45 1.54 -1.77
CA ILE A 49 2.46 1.03 -0.81
C ILE A 49 3.17 0.79 0.51
N LEU A 50 2.66 1.37 1.59
CA LEU A 50 3.19 1.27 2.94
C LEU A 50 2.25 0.45 3.82
N PHE A 51 2.82 -0.46 4.60
CA PHE A 51 2.09 -1.26 5.60
C PHE A 51 2.32 -0.65 6.98
N LEU A 52 1.38 0.18 7.41
CA LEU A 52 1.52 1.01 8.61
C LEU A 52 1.19 0.21 9.86
N VAL A 53 2.06 0.32 10.86
CA VAL A 53 1.90 -0.28 12.19
C VAL A 53 1.08 0.63 13.09
N ASP A 54 0.23 0.03 13.92
CA ASP A 54 -0.54 0.75 14.95
C ASP A 54 0.43 1.50 15.87
N PRO A 55 0.31 2.83 16.03
CA PRO A 55 1.22 3.59 16.87
C PRO A 55 1.20 3.19 18.36
N GLN A 56 0.16 2.49 18.81
CA GLN A 56 0.05 1.99 20.19
C GLN A 56 0.63 0.58 20.36
N TYR A 57 1.14 -0.03 19.28
CA TYR A 57 1.70 -1.38 19.34
C TYR A 57 3.14 -1.39 19.85
N GLU A 58 3.38 -2.13 20.93
CA GLU A 58 4.69 -2.26 21.58
C GLU A 58 5.38 -3.62 21.29
N GLY A 59 4.78 -4.48 20.46
CA GLY A 59 5.31 -5.81 20.18
C GLY A 59 6.41 -5.83 19.12
N ASN A 60 7.22 -6.89 19.14
CA ASN A 60 8.32 -7.06 18.17
C ASN A 60 7.83 -7.49 16.77
N ASP A 61 6.74 -8.27 16.68
CA ASP A 61 6.17 -8.68 15.40
C ASP A 61 5.23 -7.62 14.82
N LYS A 62 5.80 -6.66 14.08
CA LYS A 62 5.06 -5.58 13.38
C LYS A 62 3.99 -6.12 12.41
N SER A 63 4.16 -7.33 11.87
CA SER A 63 3.27 -7.89 10.86
C SER A 63 1.86 -8.20 11.36
N SER A 64 1.73 -8.39 12.68
CA SER A 64 0.45 -8.58 13.38
C SER A 64 -0.27 -7.28 13.72
N ALA A 65 0.44 -6.15 13.65
CA ALA A 65 -0.01 -4.84 14.08
C ALA A 65 -0.22 -3.87 12.92
N VAL A 66 -0.25 -4.36 11.68
CA VAL A 66 -0.60 -3.54 10.52
C VAL A 66 -2.08 -3.15 10.62
N TRP A 67 -2.33 -1.86 10.82
CA TRP A 67 -3.68 -1.30 11.01
C TRP A 67 -4.17 -0.54 9.77
N ALA A 68 -3.25 -0.11 8.90
CA ALA A 68 -3.56 0.61 7.68
C ALA A 68 -2.56 0.31 6.56
N ILE A 69 -3.04 0.44 5.33
CA ILE A 69 -2.25 0.34 4.10
C ILE A 69 -2.50 1.62 3.31
N GLU A 70 -1.43 2.33 2.97
CA GLU A 70 -1.50 3.62 2.30
C GLU A 70 -0.56 3.66 1.09
N ALA A 71 -0.98 4.33 0.03
CA ALA A 71 -0.18 4.53 -1.16
C ALA A 71 0.32 5.97 -1.27
N PHE A 72 1.55 6.16 -1.73
CA PHE A 72 2.19 7.46 -1.89
C PHE A 72 2.95 7.55 -3.22
N LYS A 73 3.05 8.76 -3.77
CA LYS A 73 3.88 9.01 -4.95
C LYS A 73 5.37 8.81 -4.64
N ASN A 74 5.80 9.26 -3.48
CA ASN A 74 7.16 9.15 -2.97
C ASN A 74 7.15 8.46 -1.61
N LEU A 75 8.18 7.69 -1.29
CA LEU A 75 8.33 7.10 0.04
C LEU A 75 8.47 8.23 1.09
N PRO A 76 7.57 8.35 2.07
CA PRO A 76 7.70 9.36 3.12
C PRO A 76 8.91 9.03 4.01
N SER A 77 9.65 10.07 4.40
CA SER A 77 10.85 9.94 5.25
C SER A 77 10.52 9.84 6.74
N ALA A 78 9.36 10.33 7.19
CA ALA A 78 8.95 10.33 8.58
C ALA A 78 7.42 10.48 8.72
N ARG A 79 6.92 10.30 9.95
CA ARG A 79 5.56 10.73 10.36
C ARG A 79 5.54 12.21 10.82
N PRO A 80 4.40 12.92 10.71
CA PRO A 80 3.12 12.47 10.16
C PRO A 80 3.18 12.26 8.64
N LEU A 81 2.37 11.33 8.15
CA LEU A 81 2.26 11.09 6.71
C LEU A 81 1.38 12.18 6.11
N ASN A 82 1.85 12.79 5.02
CA ASN A 82 1.12 13.82 4.28
C ASN A 82 0.18 13.18 3.23
N THR A 83 -0.42 13.98 2.35
CA THR A 83 -1.41 13.55 1.35
C THR A 83 -0.99 12.29 0.58
N GLY A 84 -1.62 11.16 0.95
CA GLY A 84 -1.54 9.89 0.23
C GLY A 84 -2.37 9.89 -1.04
N VAL A 85 -2.15 8.88 -1.87
CA VAL A 85 -2.87 8.62 -3.12
C VAL A 85 -4.10 7.75 -2.88
N ALA A 86 -3.98 6.76 -2.02
CA ALA A 86 -5.04 5.81 -1.66
C ALA A 86 -4.80 5.33 -0.24
N ALA A 87 -5.86 4.99 0.49
CA ALA A 87 -5.73 4.52 1.87
C ALA A 87 -6.82 3.52 2.23
N MET A 88 -6.45 2.48 2.98
CA MET A 88 -7.40 1.58 3.62
C MET A 88 -6.95 1.19 5.02
N ASN A 89 -7.90 1.05 5.93
CA ASN A 89 -7.67 0.50 7.26
C ASN A 89 -8.08 -0.98 7.35
N MET A 90 -7.44 -1.71 8.24
CA MET A 90 -7.54 -3.15 8.41
C MET A 90 -8.72 -3.52 9.32
N ILE A 91 -9.95 -3.17 8.93
CA ILE A 91 -11.16 -3.50 9.69
C ILE A 91 -11.61 -4.94 9.40
N LYS A 92 -11.80 -5.73 10.47
CA LYS A 92 -12.29 -7.12 10.41
C LYS A 92 -13.62 -7.20 9.64
N GLY A 93 -13.70 -8.12 8.68
CA GLY A 93 -14.90 -8.39 7.88
C GLY A 93 -15.16 -7.40 6.73
N GLN A 94 -14.33 -6.36 6.57
CA GLN A 94 -14.47 -5.38 5.48
C GLN A 94 -13.27 -5.35 4.53
N PHE A 95 -12.30 -6.25 4.73
CA PHE A 95 -11.03 -6.21 4.01
C PHE A 95 -11.23 -6.25 2.48
N ASP A 96 -12.05 -7.16 1.96
CA ASP A 96 -12.25 -7.33 0.51
C ASP A 96 -12.86 -6.09 -0.16
N VAL A 97 -13.83 -5.47 0.51
CA VAL A 97 -14.49 -4.25 0.05
C VAL A 97 -13.47 -3.10 0.03
N LYS A 98 -12.72 -2.93 1.12
CA LYS A 98 -11.72 -1.87 1.25
C LYS A 98 -10.55 -2.05 0.31
N LEU A 99 -10.10 -3.29 0.09
CA LEU A 99 -9.09 -3.63 -0.88
C LEU A 99 -9.54 -3.25 -2.29
N SER A 100 -10.80 -3.50 -2.63
CA SER A 100 -11.35 -3.13 -3.94
C SER A 100 -11.41 -1.62 -4.12
N VAL A 101 -11.83 -0.87 -3.08
CA VAL A 101 -11.81 0.60 -3.09
C VAL A 101 -10.37 1.14 -3.23
N PHE A 102 -9.44 0.65 -2.42
CA PHE A 102 -8.03 1.05 -2.44
C PHE A 102 -7.38 0.86 -3.82
N VAL A 103 -7.62 -0.28 -4.47
CA VAL A 103 -7.08 -0.53 -5.81
C VAL A 103 -7.77 0.32 -6.88
N ASN A 104 -9.05 0.65 -6.71
CA ASN A 104 -9.73 1.60 -7.60
C ASN A 104 -9.13 3.01 -7.48
N GLU A 105 -8.89 3.50 -6.26
CA GLU A 105 -8.22 4.79 -6.03
C GLU A 105 -6.82 4.84 -6.67
N LEU A 106 -6.05 3.75 -6.58
CA LEU A 106 -4.77 3.62 -7.31
C LEU A 106 -4.95 3.73 -8.83
N ASN A 107 -5.98 3.08 -9.37
CA ASN A 107 -6.26 3.12 -10.81
C ASN A 107 -6.73 4.50 -11.26
N GLU A 108 -7.52 5.20 -10.44
CA GLU A 108 -7.94 6.58 -10.68
C GLU A 108 -6.74 7.53 -10.66
N TYR A 109 -5.82 7.37 -9.70
CA TYR A 109 -4.56 8.10 -9.69
C TYR A 109 -3.73 7.85 -10.94
N ARG A 110 -3.62 6.59 -11.37
CA ARG A 110 -2.91 6.26 -12.62
C ARG A 110 -3.51 6.99 -13.83
N ALA A 111 -4.84 7.07 -13.90
CA ALA A 111 -5.55 7.78 -14.96
C ALA A 111 -5.40 9.30 -14.85
N SER A 112 -5.36 9.87 -13.65
CA SER A 112 -5.29 11.32 -13.43
C SER A 112 -3.93 11.95 -13.77
N VAL A 113 -2.86 11.14 -13.82
CA VAL A 113 -1.52 11.63 -14.21
C VAL A 113 -1.37 11.75 -15.74
N CYS A 114 -2.34 11.27 -16.52
CA CYS A 114 -2.47 11.58 -17.95
C CYS A 114 -3.17 12.94 -18.16
N SER A 115 -2.46 14.03 -17.93
CA SER A 115 -2.86 15.39 -18.36
C SER A 115 -1.65 16.20 -18.81
#